data_AF-A0A558ZW54-F1
#
_entry.id   AF-A0A558ZW54-F1
#
_cell.length_a   1.000
_cell.length_b   1.000
_cell.length_c   1.000
_cell.angle_alpha   90.00
_cell.angle_beta   90.00
_cell.angle_gamma   90.00
#
_symmetry.space_group_name_H-M   'P 1'
#
loop_
_entity.id
_entity.type
_entity.pdbx_description
1 polymer ?
#
loop_
_entity_poly.entity_id
_entity_poly.type
_entity_poly.pdbx_seq_one_letter_code
_entity_poly.pdbx_strand_id
1 'polypeptide(L)'
;ILGSACSEGEGFDAVVTQGVDAAVEVAKYYDFIEVMPPAIYAPLIAKEQVKDMEELQTIIKSLIEVGDRLGKPVLATGNVHYIEPEEEIYREIIVRSLGQGAMINRTIGHGEHAQPAPLPKAHFRTTNEMLDEFAFLGEELARKLVIENTNALADIFEPVEVVKGDLYTPFIDKAEETVAELTYKKAFEIYGNPLPDIVDLRIEKELTSILGNGFAVIYLASQMLVQRSTERGYLVGSRWYVGSSSVATLIG
;
A
#
# COMPACT_ATOMS: atom_id res chain seq x y z
N ILE A 1 -0.92 11.54 -13.18
CA ILE A 1 -1.99 11.91 -12.23
C ILE A 1 -1.35 12.09 -10.87
N LEU A 2 -1.07 13.34 -10.53
CA LEU A 2 -0.45 13.77 -9.30
C LEU A 2 -1.30 14.90 -8.68
N GLY A 3 -1.69 14.74 -7.42
CA GLY A 3 -2.42 15.76 -6.65
C GLY A 3 -1.50 16.68 -5.87
N SER A 4 -2.00 17.86 -5.50
CA SER A 4 -1.24 18.87 -4.73
C SER A 4 -1.04 18.54 -3.24
N ALA A 5 -1.59 17.41 -2.76
CA ALA A 5 -1.51 16.93 -1.39
C ALA A 5 -2.24 17.80 -0.33
N CYS A 6 -1.98 17.49 0.95
CA CYS A 6 -2.64 18.08 2.12
C CYS A 6 -1.97 19.39 2.59
N SER A 7 -2.14 19.75 3.87
CA SER A 7 -1.44 20.90 4.48
C SER A 7 0.08 20.79 4.50
N GLU A 8 0.64 19.59 4.26
CA GLU A 8 2.09 19.38 4.09
C GLU A 8 2.52 19.47 2.61
N GLY A 9 1.59 19.73 1.69
CA GLY A 9 1.86 19.91 0.27
C GLY A 9 2.38 21.32 -0.06
N GLU A 10 3.26 21.40 -1.06
CA GLU A 10 3.91 22.66 -1.48
C GLU A 10 2.89 23.70 -1.97
N GLY A 11 1.77 23.27 -2.56
CA GLY A 11 0.70 24.18 -2.99
C GLY A 11 0.00 24.87 -1.81
N PHE A 12 -0.28 24.14 -0.73
CA PHE A 12 -0.87 24.71 0.48
C PHE A 12 0.10 25.67 1.15
N ASP A 13 1.37 25.25 1.31
CA ASP A 13 2.41 26.10 1.91
C ASP A 13 2.63 27.40 1.12
N ALA A 14 2.64 27.33 -0.22
CA ALA A 14 2.77 28.51 -1.07
C ALA A 14 1.60 29.49 -0.90
N VAL A 15 0.35 29.00 -0.80
CA VAL A 15 -0.81 29.87 -0.55
C VAL A 15 -0.67 30.59 0.79
N VAL A 16 -0.27 29.89 1.85
CA VAL A 16 -0.17 30.44 3.20
C VAL A 16 1.00 31.42 3.34
N THR A 17 2.15 31.11 2.72
CA THR A 17 3.39 31.88 2.93
C THR A 17 3.61 33.00 1.91
N GLN A 18 3.20 32.80 0.66
CA GLN A 18 3.53 33.67 -0.47
C GLN A 18 2.29 34.16 -1.25
N GLY A 19 1.13 33.54 -1.03
CA GLY A 19 -0.13 33.90 -1.66
C GLY A 19 -0.40 33.17 -2.98
N VAL A 20 -1.55 33.49 -3.58
CA VAL A 20 -2.12 32.79 -4.75
C VAL A 20 -1.18 32.81 -5.95
N ASP A 21 -0.53 33.94 -6.26
CA ASP A 21 0.30 34.04 -7.47
C ASP A 21 1.52 33.10 -7.42
N ALA A 22 2.16 32.96 -6.26
CA ALA A 22 3.24 32.00 -6.07
C ALA A 22 2.72 30.56 -6.09
N ALA A 23 1.57 30.31 -5.46
CA ALA A 23 0.93 29.00 -5.47
C ALA A 23 0.53 28.55 -6.89
N VAL A 24 0.12 29.46 -7.77
CA VAL A 24 -0.15 29.18 -9.19
C VAL A 24 1.11 28.66 -9.90
N GLU A 25 2.28 29.22 -9.64
CA GLU A 25 3.53 28.74 -10.24
C GLU A 25 3.89 27.33 -9.77
N VAL A 26 3.77 27.05 -8.47
CA VAL A 26 3.99 25.72 -7.89
C VAL A 26 2.95 24.72 -8.44
N ALA A 27 1.70 25.12 -8.50
CA ALA A 27 0.58 24.28 -8.89
C ALA A 27 0.59 23.88 -10.38
N LYS A 28 1.44 24.49 -11.23
CA LYS A 28 1.63 24.08 -12.63
C LYS A 28 2.10 22.63 -12.76
N TYR A 29 2.80 22.08 -11.76
CA TYR A 29 3.30 20.71 -11.78
C TYR A 29 2.23 19.63 -11.57
N TYR A 30 1.16 19.92 -10.82
CA TYR A 30 0.14 18.93 -10.45
C TYR A 30 -0.94 18.75 -11.51
N ASP A 31 -1.56 17.58 -11.61
CA ASP A 31 -2.67 17.33 -12.53
C ASP A 31 -4.00 17.87 -11.98
N PHE A 32 -4.15 17.91 -10.66
CA PHE A 32 -5.32 18.44 -9.95
C PHE A 32 -4.92 19.05 -8.61
N ILE A 33 -5.79 19.92 -8.08
CA ILE A 33 -5.61 20.55 -6.77
C ILE A 33 -6.50 19.85 -5.74
N GLU A 34 -5.97 19.61 -4.56
CA GLU A 34 -6.69 19.02 -3.44
C GLU A 34 -7.12 20.08 -2.44
N VAL A 35 -8.38 19.99 -2.00
CA VAL A 35 -8.90 20.70 -0.84
C VAL A 35 -9.55 19.70 0.10
N MET A 36 -9.39 19.88 1.40
CA MET A 36 -9.92 18.93 2.40
C MET A 36 -10.98 19.59 3.28
N PRO A 37 -11.87 18.80 3.91
CA PRO A 37 -12.82 19.33 4.90
C PRO A 37 -12.11 20.17 5.96
N PRO A 38 -12.68 21.30 6.43
CA PRO A 38 -12.07 22.13 7.47
C PRO A 38 -11.64 21.36 8.72
N ALA A 39 -12.39 20.32 9.10
CA ALA A 39 -12.06 19.45 10.24
C ALA A 39 -10.73 18.67 10.10
N ILE A 40 -10.20 18.51 8.88
CA ILE A 40 -8.87 17.92 8.65
C ILE A 40 -7.76 18.90 9.03
N TYR A 41 -7.98 20.20 8.85
CA TYR A 41 -7.03 21.26 9.14
C TYR A 41 -7.11 21.80 10.57
N ALA A 42 -8.05 21.32 11.39
CA ALA A 42 -8.21 21.72 12.79
C ALA A 42 -6.89 21.74 13.61
N PRO A 43 -5.91 20.83 13.41
CA PRO A 43 -4.65 20.90 14.12
C PRO A 43 -3.79 22.13 13.78
N LEU A 44 -3.97 22.74 12.61
CA LEU A 44 -3.26 23.98 12.23
C LEU A 44 -3.73 25.15 13.10
N ILE A 45 -5.04 25.20 13.39
CA ILE A 45 -5.62 26.20 14.30
C ILE A 45 -5.12 25.95 15.73
N ALA A 46 -5.12 24.70 16.18
CA ALA A 46 -4.61 24.34 17.51
C ALA A 46 -3.12 24.66 17.71
N LYS A 47 -2.34 24.70 16.62
CA LYS A 47 -0.92 25.06 16.61
C LYS A 47 -0.66 26.55 16.36
N GLU A 48 -1.71 27.37 16.27
CA GLU A 48 -1.63 28.81 15.95
C GLU A 48 -0.96 29.10 14.59
N GLN A 49 -0.96 28.13 13.68
CA GLN A 49 -0.47 28.31 12.30
C GLN A 49 -1.53 28.95 11.40
N VAL A 50 -2.80 28.75 11.76
CA VAL A 50 -3.96 29.42 11.19
C VAL A 50 -4.74 30.02 12.35
N LYS A 51 -5.15 31.28 12.23
CA LYS A 51 -5.79 32.05 13.30
C LYS A 51 -7.15 31.48 13.71
N ASP A 52 -8.01 31.21 12.74
CA ASP A 52 -9.39 30.82 12.97
C ASP A 52 -10.02 30.10 11.76
N MET A 53 -11.28 29.69 11.91
CA MET A 53 -12.03 28.99 10.87
C MET A 53 -12.28 29.87 9.63
N GLU A 54 -12.41 31.19 9.78
CA GLU A 54 -12.63 32.09 8.65
C GLU A 54 -11.37 32.20 7.78
N GLU A 55 -10.19 32.29 8.40
CA GLU A 55 -8.92 32.25 7.69
C GLU A 55 -8.73 30.90 6.98
N LEU A 56 -9.07 29.79 7.64
CA LEU A 56 -9.00 28.47 7.02
C LEU A 56 -9.89 28.36 5.76
N GLN A 57 -11.12 28.85 5.84
CA GLN A 57 -12.02 28.89 4.68
C GLN A 57 -11.49 29.79 3.57
N THR A 58 -10.76 30.87 3.92
CA THR A 58 -10.11 31.77 2.96
C THR A 58 -8.94 31.08 2.26
N ILE A 59 -8.15 30.28 2.97
CA ILE A 59 -7.08 29.46 2.39
C ILE A 59 -7.66 28.43 1.41
N ILE A 60 -8.75 27.75 1.78
CA ILE A 60 -9.44 26.81 0.88
C ILE A 60 -9.95 27.51 -0.38
N LYS A 61 -10.57 28.70 -0.25
CA LYS A 61 -11.00 29.51 -1.41
C LYS A 61 -9.83 29.91 -2.30
N SER A 62 -8.68 30.24 -1.70
CA SER A 62 -7.45 30.58 -2.43
C SER A 62 -6.93 29.39 -3.23
N LEU A 63 -6.97 28.17 -2.67
CA LEU A 63 -6.60 26.95 -3.40
C LEU A 63 -7.54 26.66 -4.57
N ILE A 64 -8.84 26.90 -4.39
CA ILE A 64 -9.83 26.78 -5.46
C ILE A 64 -9.52 27.79 -6.58
N GLU A 65 -9.21 29.04 -6.22
CA GLU A 65 -8.82 30.08 -7.18
C GLU A 65 -7.56 29.68 -7.97
N VAL A 66 -6.56 29.06 -7.32
CA VAL A 66 -5.37 28.53 -8.00
C VAL A 66 -5.77 27.52 -9.08
N GLY A 67 -6.67 26.59 -8.75
CA GLY A 67 -7.20 25.61 -9.71
C GLY A 67 -7.94 26.26 -10.88
N ASP A 68 -8.82 27.22 -10.60
CA ASP A 68 -9.58 27.95 -11.61
C ASP A 68 -8.66 28.75 -12.56
N ARG A 69 -7.65 29.44 -12.02
CA ARG A 69 -6.66 30.20 -12.81
C ARG A 69 -5.83 29.31 -13.73
N LEU A 70 -5.55 28.07 -13.32
CA LEU A 70 -4.80 27.09 -14.10
C LEU A 70 -5.69 26.23 -15.02
N GLY A 71 -7.01 26.34 -14.91
CA GLY A 71 -7.95 25.45 -15.59
C GLY A 71 -7.81 23.98 -15.15
N LYS A 72 -7.37 23.75 -13.90
CA LYS A 72 -7.18 22.41 -13.35
C LYS A 72 -8.34 22.02 -12.44
N PRO A 73 -8.77 20.75 -12.43
CA PRO A 73 -9.82 20.31 -11.54
C PRO A 73 -9.36 20.44 -10.08
N VAL A 74 -10.27 20.92 -9.23
CA VAL A 74 -10.09 20.98 -7.79
C VAL A 74 -10.96 19.88 -7.18
N LEU A 75 -10.37 19.02 -6.35
CA LEU A 75 -11.01 17.85 -5.77
C LEU A 75 -11.13 17.98 -4.27
N ALA A 76 -12.32 17.74 -3.74
CA ALA A 76 -12.52 17.58 -2.32
C ALA A 76 -12.09 16.18 -1.87
N THR A 77 -10.98 16.06 -1.13
CA THR A 77 -10.43 14.79 -0.66
C THR A 77 -10.52 14.66 0.87
N GLY A 78 -10.76 13.44 1.37
CA GLY A 78 -11.03 13.21 2.79
C GLY A 78 -9.79 12.95 3.66
N ASN A 79 -8.63 12.68 3.04
CA ASN A 79 -7.40 12.24 3.72
C ASN A 79 -7.66 11.12 4.74
N VAL A 80 -8.41 10.10 4.33
CA VAL A 80 -9.01 9.08 5.20
C VAL A 80 -7.93 8.21 5.86
N HIS A 81 -8.07 8.00 7.16
CA HIS A 81 -7.18 7.14 7.96
C HIS A 81 -7.92 6.06 8.75
N TYR A 82 -9.25 6.12 8.79
CA TYR A 82 -10.14 5.17 9.47
C TYR A 82 -11.55 5.27 8.87
N ILE A 83 -12.40 4.28 9.09
CA ILE A 83 -13.71 4.18 8.42
C ILE A 83 -14.72 5.04 9.16
N GLU A 84 -14.98 4.71 10.42
CA GLU A 84 -16.05 5.32 11.21
C GLU A 84 -15.51 6.39 12.18
N PRO A 85 -16.25 7.46 12.50
CA PRO A 85 -15.81 8.50 13.42
C PRO A 85 -15.28 7.99 14.77
N GLU A 86 -15.88 6.94 15.33
CA GLU A 86 -15.50 6.37 16.63
C GLU A 86 -14.13 5.67 16.61
N GLU A 87 -13.64 5.28 15.43
CA GLU A 87 -12.34 4.61 15.25
C GLU A 87 -11.15 5.58 15.43
N GLU A 88 -11.42 6.88 15.60
CA GLU A 88 -10.40 7.88 15.92
C GLU A 88 -9.55 7.48 17.13
N ILE A 89 -10.15 6.82 18.13
CA ILE A 89 -9.42 6.38 19.32
C ILE A 89 -8.32 5.36 18.99
N TYR A 90 -8.54 4.49 18.00
CA TYR A 90 -7.53 3.51 17.58
C TYR A 90 -6.36 4.22 16.92
N ARG A 91 -6.65 5.19 16.04
CA ARG A 91 -5.61 6.02 15.42
C ARG A 91 -4.84 6.78 16.49
N GLU A 92 -5.53 7.36 17.46
CA GLU A 92 -4.87 8.10 18.53
C GLU A 92 -3.92 7.21 19.32
N ILE A 93 -4.37 6.04 19.78
CA ILE A 93 -3.50 5.09 20.51
C ILE A 93 -2.24 4.76 19.69
N ILE A 94 -2.39 4.43 18.41
CA ILE A 94 -1.27 4.09 17.52
C ILE A 94 -0.32 5.28 17.39
N VAL A 95 -0.85 6.46 17.06
CA VAL A 95 -0.04 7.66 16.85
C VAL A 95 0.68 8.07 18.13
N ARG A 96 -0.01 8.08 19.28
CA ARG A 96 0.61 8.43 20.57
C ARG A 96 1.66 7.42 21.01
N SER A 97 1.53 6.14 20.64
CA SER A 97 2.52 5.10 20.96
C SER A 97 3.90 5.32 20.31
N LEU A 98 3.98 6.15 19.26
CA LEU A 98 5.26 6.54 18.63
C LEU A 98 6.15 7.38 19.57
N GLY A 99 5.61 7.86 20.69
CA GLY A 99 6.33 8.64 21.69
C GLY A 99 6.57 10.09 21.30
N GLN A 100 7.24 10.84 22.17
CA GLN A 100 7.44 12.29 22.05
C GLN A 100 8.39 12.70 20.91
N GLY A 101 9.20 11.76 20.40
CA GLY A 101 10.11 12.01 19.27
C GLY A 101 9.38 12.18 17.92
N ALA A 102 8.15 11.69 17.80
CA ALA A 102 7.36 11.83 16.59
C ALA A 102 6.84 13.26 16.43
N MET A 103 7.02 13.87 15.25
CA MET A 103 6.60 15.27 15.01
C MET A 103 5.11 15.51 15.28
N ILE A 104 4.27 14.53 14.99
CA ILE A 104 2.82 14.56 15.23
C ILE A 104 2.44 14.56 16.73
N ASN A 105 3.35 14.13 17.60
CA ASN A 105 3.17 14.10 19.05
C ASN A 105 3.85 15.27 19.77
N ARG A 106 4.44 16.22 19.04
CA ARG A 106 5.01 17.42 19.66
C ARG A 106 3.90 18.18 20.39
N THR A 107 4.17 18.46 21.65
CA THR A 107 3.24 19.17 22.53
C THR A 107 3.13 20.64 22.12
N ILE A 108 1.90 21.14 22.14
CA ILE A 108 1.58 22.57 22.10
C ILE A 108 1.41 23.08 23.54
N GLY A 109 1.74 24.35 23.78
CA GLY A 109 1.71 24.98 25.11
C GLY A 109 2.99 24.78 25.94
N HIS A 110 2.92 25.19 27.22
CA HIS A 110 4.06 25.22 28.13
C HIS A 110 3.75 24.52 29.47
N GLY A 111 4.78 23.95 30.09
CA GLY A 111 4.70 23.34 31.42
C GLY A 111 3.99 21.99 31.44
N GLU A 112 3.50 21.61 32.62
CA GLU A 112 2.89 20.29 32.89
C GLU A 112 1.56 20.05 32.15
N HIS A 113 0.97 21.10 31.57
CA HIS A 113 -0.27 21.04 30.80
C HIS A 113 -0.04 20.94 29.28
N ALA A 114 1.22 20.92 28.83
CA ALA A 114 1.53 20.80 27.42
C ALA A 114 1.06 19.43 26.89
N GLN A 115 0.18 19.45 25.90
CA GLN A 115 -0.37 18.24 25.28
C GLN A 115 -0.14 18.28 23.78
N PRO A 116 -0.05 17.13 23.10
CA PRO A 116 -0.02 17.10 21.65
C PRO A 116 -1.25 17.78 21.05
N ALA A 117 -1.10 18.37 19.87
CA ALA A 117 -2.25 18.87 19.12
C ALA A 117 -3.26 17.73 18.86
N PRO A 118 -4.57 18.03 18.80
CA PRO A 118 -5.58 17.04 18.43
C PRO A 118 -5.27 16.48 17.04
N LEU A 119 -5.66 15.24 16.78
CA LEU A 119 -5.51 14.64 15.46
C LEU A 119 -6.63 15.13 14.51
N PRO A 120 -6.37 15.20 13.19
CA PRO A 120 -7.42 15.46 12.20
C PRO A 120 -8.56 14.45 12.28
N LYS A 121 -9.81 14.91 12.15
CA LYS A 121 -10.99 14.05 12.03
C LYS A 121 -11.05 13.42 10.63
N ALA A 122 -10.36 12.30 10.44
CA ALA A 122 -10.09 11.68 9.15
C ALA A 122 -10.84 10.35 8.92
N HIS A 123 -12.11 10.30 9.32
CA HIS A 123 -13.00 9.18 8.99
C HIS A 123 -13.42 9.23 7.52
N PHE A 124 -13.95 8.12 7.02
CA PHE A 124 -14.45 8.02 5.65
C PHE A 124 -15.81 8.69 5.52
N ARG A 125 -15.80 10.01 5.32
CA ARG A 125 -17.02 10.82 5.14
C ARG A 125 -17.86 10.33 3.97
N THR A 126 -19.16 10.28 4.19
CA THR A 126 -20.17 10.15 3.15
C THR A 126 -20.20 11.39 2.25
N THR A 127 -20.79 11.28 1.07
CA THR A 127 -20.97 12.42 0.16
C THR A 127 -21.73 13.57 0.82
N ASN A 128 -22.74 13.28 1.63
CA ASN A 128 -23.54 14.30 2.31
C ASN A 128 -22.70 15.05 3.35
N GLU A 129 -21.94 14.33 4.18
CA GLU A 129 -21.04 14.96 5.16
C GLU A 129 -19.96 15.81 4.47
N MET A 130 -19.44 15.34 3.33
CA MET A 130 -18.53 16.15 2.51
C MET A 130 -19.22 17.42 2.00
N LEU A 131 -20.44 17.34 1.47
CA LEU A 131 -21.18 18.53 1.01
C LEU A 131 -21.43 19.52 2.15
N ASP A 132 -21.76 19.02 3.35
CA ASP A 132 -21.97 19.84 4.54
C ASP A 132 -20.69 20.56 4.98
N GLU A 133 -19.54 19.87 4.98
CA GLU A 133 -18.22 20.46 5.31
C GLU A 133 -17.81 21.56 4.31
N PHE A 134 -18.28 21.49 3.07
CA PHE A 134 -18.02 22.47 2.01
C PHE A 134 -19.18 23.45 1.77
N ALA A 135 -20.23 23.44 2.59
CA ALA A 135 -21.43 24.26 2.38
C ALA A 135 -21.14 25.78 2.37
N PHE A 136 -20.06 26.21 3.03
CA PHE A 136 -19.61 27.61 3.04
C PHE A 136 -19.16 28.15 1.67
N LEU A 137 -18.98 27.28 0.68
CA LEU A 137 -18.66 27.63 -0.71
C LEU A 137 -19.91 27.86 -1.59
N GLY A 138 -21.09 27.48 -1.09
CA GLY A 138 -22.32 27.42 -1.87
C GLY A 138 -22.53 26.07 -2.57
N GLU A 139 -23.79 25.74 -2.81
CA GLU A 139 -24.23 24.40 -3.26
C GLU A 139 -23.59 23.97 -4.59
N GLU A 140 -23.56 24.87 -5.58
CA GLU A 140 -23.05 24.56 -6.92
C GLU A 140 -21.56 24.20 -6.88
N LEU A 141 -20.75 25.03 -6.22
CA LEU A 141 -19.32 24.81 -6.11
C LEU A 141 -19.01 23.59 -5.24
N ALA A 142 -19.70 23.42 -4.10
CA ALA A 142 -19.54 22.22 -3.27
C ALA A 142 -19.83 20.94 -4.06
N ARG A 143 -20.93 20.90 -4.83
CA ARG A 143 -21.28 19.75 -5.67
C ARG A 143 -20.24 19.47 -6.75
N LYS A 144 -19.72 20.52 -7.40
CA LYS A 144 -18.65 20.40 -8.40
C LYS A 144 -17.38 19.77 -7.82
N LEU A 145 -16.94 20.23 -6.66
CA LEU A 145 -15.70 19.77 -6.01
C LEU A 145 -15.83 18.37 -5.39
N VAL A 146 -16.97 18.06 -4.77
CA VAL A 146 -17.20 16.83 -4.03
C VAL A 146 -17.65 15.67 -4.91
N ILE A 147 -18.42 15.96 -5.96
CA ILE A 147 -19.06 14.91 -6.80
C ILE A 147 -18.54 14.96 -8.23
N GLU A 148 -18.65 16.09 -8.92
CA GLU A 148 -18.44 16.10 -10.38
C GLU A 148 -16.97 15.86 -10.72
N ASN A 149 -16.07 16.66 -10.15
CA ASN A 149 -14.65 16.55 -10.46
C ASN A 149 -14.05 15.23 -9.95
N THR A 150 -14.51 14.73 -8.80
CA THR A 150 -14.02 13.48 -8.20
C THR A 150 -14.43 12.26 -9.02
N ASN A 151 -15.69 12.19 -9.48
CA ASN A 151 -16.13 11.15 -10.40
C ASN A 151 -15.43 11.28 -11.76
N ALA A 152 -15.31 12.49 -12.30
CA ALA A 152 -14.60 12.71 -13.55
C ALA A 152 -13.14 12.25 -13.49
N LEU A 153 -12.45 12.42 -12.36
CA LEU A 153 -11.11 11.86 -12.16
C LEU A 153 -11.17 10.33 -12.02
N ALA A 154 -12.15 9.76 -11.30
CA ALA A 154 -12.28 8.31 -11.16
C ALA A 154 -12.50 7.61 -12.51
N ASP A 155 -13.29 8.21 -13.39
CA ASP A 155 -13.70 7.64 -14.68
C ASP A 155 -12.54 7.50 -15.69
N ILE A 156 -11.40 8.16 -15.48
CA ILE A 156 -10.23 8.03 -16.38
C ILE A 156 -9.40 6.78 -16.08
N PHE A 157 -9.59 6.14 -14.93
CA PHE A 157 -8.81 4.98 -14.53
C PHE A 157 -9.43 3.69 -15.07
N GLU A 158 -8.61 2.90 -15.75
CA GLU A 158 -8.97 1.54 -16.13
C GLU A 158 -8.77 0.58 -14.95
N PRO A 159 -9.53 -0.53 -14.88
CA PRO A 159 -9.27 -1.58 -13.89
C PRO A 159 -7.84 -2.11 -14.00
N VAL A 160 -7.10 -2.06 -12.90
CA VAL A 160 -5.72 -2.58 -12.82
C VAL A 160 -5.67 -3.85 -12.00
N GLU A 161 -5.13 -4.92 -12.59
CA GLU A 161 -4.81 -6.15 -11.87
C GLU A 161 -3.48 -5.98 -11.12
N VAL A 162 -3.56 -5.71 -9.82
CA VAL A 162 -2.38 -5.49 -8.95
C VAL A 162 -1.73 -6.81 -8.52
N VAL A 163 -2.53 -7.88 -8.37
CA VAL A 163 -2.05 -9.21 -7.99
C VAL A 163 -2.42 -10.18 -9.10
N LYS A 164 -1.41 -10.77 -9.73
CA LYS A 164 -1.59 -11.75 -10.80
C LYS A 164 -2.15 -13.05 -10.23
N GLY A 165 -3.14 -13.63 -10.92
CA GLY A 165 -3.74 -14.90 -10.53
C GLY A 165 -2.88 -16.14 -10.84
N ASP A 166 -1.96 -16.03 -11.80
CA ASP A 166 -1.19 -17.19 -12.27
C ASP A 166 0.02 -17.49 -11.38
N LEU A 167 0.43 -18.77 -11.41
CA LEU A 167 1.72 -19.19 -10.88
C LEU A 167 2.82 -18.93 -11.93
N TYR A 168 3.73 -18.01 -11.62
CA TYR A 168 4.88 -17.70 -12.47
C TYR A 168 6.10 -18.48 -11.96
N THR A 169 6.30 -19.68 -12.49
CA THR A 169 7.44 -20.52 -12.11
C THR A 169 8.73 -20.02 -12.76
N PRO A 170 9.87 -20.02 -12.04
CA PRO A 170 11.17 -19.75 -12.64
C PRO A 170 11.51 -20.83 -13.69
N PHE A 171 12.44 -20.54 -14.59
CA PHE A 171 12.91 -21.48 -15.61
C PHE A 171 14.36 -21.90 -15.35
N ILE A 172 14.61 -23.21 -15.33
CA ILE A 172 15.95 -23.81 -15.37
C ILE A 172 15.94 -24.82 -16.51
N ASP A 173 16.94 -24.73 -17.40
CA ASP A 173 17.05 -25.65 -18.52
C ASP A 173 17.08 -27.10 -18.03
N LYS A 174 16.28 -27.96 -18.67
CA LYS A 174 16.16 -29.39 -18.34
C LYS A 174 15.83 -29.70 -16.87
N ALA A 175 15.15 -28.81 -16.16
CA ALA A 175 14.79 -29.05 -14.76
C ALA A 175 13.93 -30.30 -14.58
N GLU A 176 12.97 -30.53 -15.48
CA GLU A 176 12.07 -31.68 -15.44
C GLU A 176 12.83 -33.00 -15.64
N GLU A 177 13.68 -33.06 -16.67
CA GLU A 177 14.56 -34.20 -16.95
C GLU A 177 15.48 -34.47 -15.75
N THR A 178 16.13 -33.42 -15.22
CA THR A 178 17.08 -33.53 -14.12
C THR A 178 16.41 -34.05 -12.84
N VAL A 179 15.22 -33.56 -12.50
CA VAL A 179 14.49 -34.04 -11.31
C VAL A 179 14.11 -35.51 -11.47
N ALA A 180 13.62 -35.92 -12.65
CA ALA A 180 13.29 -37.31 -12.92
C ALA A 180 14.53 -38.22 -12.84
N GLU A 181 15.64 -37.82 -13.46
CA GLU A 181 16.91 -38.55 -13.45
C GLU A 181 17.45 -38.71 -12.03
N LEU A 182 17.51 -37.64 -11.23
CA LEU A 182 17.97 -37.70 -9.85
C LEU A 182 17.11 -38.63 -8.99
N THR A 183 15.79 -38.55 -9.18
CA THR A 183 14.82 -39.38 -8.44
C THR A 183 15.03 -40.86 -8.73
N TYR A 184 15.02 -41.25 -10.01
CA TYR A 184 15.18 -42.66 -10.41
C TYR A 184 16.58 -43.18 -10.09
N LYS A 185 17.63 -42.37 -10.30
CA LYS A 185 19.00 -42.75 -9.96
C LYS A 185 19.10 -43.10 -8.47
N LYS A 186 18.55 -42.27 -7.58
CA LYS A 186 18.58 -42.55 -6.14
C LYS A 186 17.66 -43.72 -5.76
N ALA A 187 16.50 -43.84 -6.40
CA ALA A 187 15.58 -44.95 -6.16
C ALA A 187 16.23 -46.30 -6.51
N PHE A 188 16.91 -46.40 -7.66
CA PHE A 188 17.62 -47.62 -8.05
C PHE A 188 18.80 -47.94 -7.11
N GLU A 189 19.49 -46.92 -6.60
CA GLU A 189 20.57 -47.09 -5.61
C GLU A 189 20.05 -47.69 -4.29
N ILE A 190 18.87 -47.26 -3.82
CA ILE A 190 18.30 -47.69 -2.53
C ILE A 190 17.50 -48.99 -2.66
N TYR A 191 16.70 -49.14 -3.70
CA TYR A 191 15.68 -50.21 -3.83
C TYR A 191 16.01 -51.25 -4.91
N GLY A 192 17.07 -51.06 -5.70
CA GLY A 192 17.49 -51.98 -6.75
C GLY A 192 16.86 -51.70 -8.12
N ASN A 193 17.32 -52.42 -9.15
CA ASN A 193 16.80 -52.36 -10.52
C ASN A 193 16.51 -53.79 -11.02
N PRO A 194 15.23 -54.17 -11.26
CA PRO A 194 14.06 -53.30 -11.33
C PRO A 194 13.55 -52.82 -9.95
N LEU A 195 12.82 -51.70 -9.94
CA LEU A 195 12.16 -51.19 -8.74
C LEU A 195 10.97 -52.06 -8.33
N PRO A 196 10.68 -52.20 -7.03
CA PRO A 196 9.40 -52.75 -6.58
C PRO A 196 8.22 -51.89 -7.05
N ASP A 197 7.13 -52.52 -7.48
CA ASP A 197 5.94 -51.84 -8.04
C ASP A 197 5.42 -50.70 -7.16
N ILE A 198 5.40 -50.88 -5.83
CA ILE A 198 4.92 -49.85 -4.89
C ILE A 198 5.75 -48.56 -4.92
N VAL A 199 7.07 -48.69 -5.18
CA VAL A 199 7.99 -47.55 -5.25
C VAL A 199 7.86 -46.88 -6.62
N ASP A 200 7.86 -47.66 -7.69
CA ASP A 200 7.77 -47.15 -9.06
C ASP A 200 6.46 -46.39 -9.29
N LEU A 201 5.31 -46.98 -8.92
CA LEU A 201 3.99 -46.35 -9.03
C LEU A 201 3.89 -45.05 -8.22
N ARG A 202 4.59 -44.97 -7.07
CA ARG A 202 4.59 -43.76 -6.24
C ARG A 202 5.43 -42.65 -6.87
N ILE A 203 6.61 -42.99 -7.40
CA ILE A 203 7.49 -42.05 -8.10
C ILE A 203 6.80 -41.51 -9.35
N GLU A 204 6.23 -42.39 -10.19
CA GLU A 204 5.53 -42.01 -11.42
C GLU A 204 4.37 -41.04 -11.15
N LYS A 205 3.55 -41.35 -10.14
CA LYS A 205 2.42 -40.50 -9.73
C LYS A 205 2.87 -39.12 -9.28
N GLU A 206 3.93 -39.04 -8.46
CA GLU A 206 4.43 -37.76 -7.95
C GLU A 206 5.11 -36.94 -9.03
N LEU A 207 5.99 -37.55 -9.84
CA LEU A 207 6.66 -36.86 -10.93
C LEU A 207 5.65 -36.30 -11.93
N THR A 208 4.63 -37.06 -12.31
CA THR A 208 3.56 -36.56 -13.20
C THR A 208 2.92 -35.28 -12.66
N SER A 209 2.64 -35.23 -11.36
CA SER A 209 2.07 -34.04 -10.72
C SER A 209 3.07 -32.89 -10.59
N ILE A 210 4.34 -33.17 -10.28
CA ILE A 210 5.38 -32.15 -10.07
C ILE A 210 5.75 -31.49 -11.40
N LEU A 211 5.97 -32.29 -12.44
CA LEU A 211 6.32 -31.83 -13.77
C LEU A 211 5.12 -31.12 -14.43
N GLY A 212 3.93 -31.73 -14.39
CA GLY A 212 2.73 -31.18 -15.01
C GLY A 212 2.24 -29.84 -14.46
N ASN A 213 2.67 -29.47 -13.24
CA ASN A 213 2.34 -28.18 -12.61
C ASN A 213 3.55 -27.23 -12.52
N GLY A 214 4.68 -27.53 -13.19
CA GLY A 214 5.85 -26.64 -13.23
C GLY A 214 6.67 -26.57 -11.93
N PHE A 215 6.46 -27.49 -10.98
CA PHE A 215 7.17 -27.48 -9.69
C PHE A 215 8.61 -28.04 -9.77
N ALA A 216 9.00 -28.67 -10.89
CA ALA A 216 10.32 -29.27 -11.06
C ALA A 216 11.46 -28.28 -10.75
N VAL A 217 11.32 -27.03 -11.18
CA VAL A 217 12.34 -26.01 -10.99
C VAL A 217 12.54 -25.69 -9.50
N ILE A 218 11.46 -25.67 -8.72
CA ILE A 218 11.52 -25.41 -7.27
C ILE A 218 12.13 -26.60 -6.53
N TYR A 219 11.82 -27.84 -6.95
CA TYR A 219 12.42 -29.05 -6.40
C TYR A 219 13.92 -29.08 -6.66
N LEU A 220 14.34 -28.81 -7.90
CA LEU A 220 15.76 -28.77 -8.28
C LEU A 220 16.51 -27.66 -7.54
N ALA A 221 15.97 -26.44 -7.51
CA ALA A 221 16.60 -25.33 -6.79
C ALA A 221 16.75 -25.62 -5.29
N SER A 222 15.75 -26.24 -4.68
CA SER A 222 15.79 -26.64 -3.26
C SER A 222 16.88 -27.67 -3.01
N GLN A 223 16.98 -28.70 -3.86
CA GLN A 223 18.02 -29.71 -3.80
C GLN A 223 19.42 -29.08 -3.92
N MET A 224 19.62 -28.17 -4.87
CA MET A 224 20.89 -27.46 -5.06
C MET A 224 21.28 -26.63 -3.83
N LEU A 225 20.30 -25.99 -3.18
CA LEU A 225 20.52 -25.22 -1.94
C LEU A 225 20.93 -26.12 -0.78
N VAL A 226 20.24 -27.24 -0.58
CA VAL A 226 20.55 -28.22 0.48
C VAL A 226 21.93 -28.82 0.26
N GLN A 227 22.24 -29.23 -0.97
CA GLN A 227 23.54 -29.78 -1.32
C GLN A 227 24.66 -28.76 -1.04
N ARG A 228 24.52 -27.52 -1.53
CA ARG A 228 25.52 -26.47 -1.32
C ARG A 228 25.72 -26.11 0.16
N SER A 229 24.65 -26.12 0.96
CA SER A 229 24.73 -25.90 2.41
C SER A 229 25.52 -27.02 3.09
N THR A 230 25.20 -28.28 2.74
CA THR A 230 25.83 -29.47 3.30
C THR A 230 27.31 -29.55 2.92
N GLU A 231 27.67 -29.25 1.67
CA GLU A 231 29.06 -29.15 1.20
C GLU A 231 29.87 -28.10 1.97
N ARG A 232 29.21 -27.07 2.50
CA ARG A 232 29.82 -26.02 3.34
C ARG A 232 29.82 -26.36 4.83
N GLY A 233 29.38 -27.55 5.21
CA GLY A 233 29.34 -28.02 6.60
C GLY A 233 28.12 -27.56 7.39
N TYR A 234 27.08 -27.03 6.73
CA TYR A 234 25.83 -26.60 7.37
C TYR A 234 24.70 -27.58 7.05
N LEU A 235 24.28 -28.36 8.05
CA LEU A 235 23.15 -29.27 7.95
C LEU A 235 21.83 -28.51 7.79
N VAL A 236 20.96 -29.00 6.92
CA VAL A 236 19.62 -28.43 6.68
C VAL A 236 18.57 -29.38 7.25
N GLY A 237 17.68 -28.85 8.11
CA GLY A 237 16.55 -29.60 8.64
C GLY A 237 15.34 -29.56 7.71
N SER A 238 14.67 -30.69 7.53
CA SER A 238 13.41 -30.79 6.78
C SER A 238 12.28 -30.04 7.50
N ARG A 239 11.33 -29.48 6.73
CA ARG A 239 10.20 -28.73 7.31
C ARG A 239 8.96 -28.82 6.41
N TRP A 240 7.77 -28.82 7.03
CA TRP A 240 6.47 -28.72 6.36
C TRP A 240 6.14 -29.87 5.41
N TYR A 241 5.18 -29.64 4.52
CA TYR A 241 4.52 -30.64 3.68
C TYR A 241 5.44 -31.29 2.63
N VAL A 242 6.63 -30.75 2.36
CA VAL A 242 7.57 -31.37 1.41
C VAL A 242 7.99 -32.79 1.84
N GLY A 243 7.98 -33.07 3.15
CA GLY A 243 8.23 -34.42 3.68
C GLY A 243 7.15 -35.45 3.34
N SER A 244 6.02 -35.03 2.76
CA SER A 244 5.01 -35.96 2.22
C SER A 244 5.35 -36.46 0.80
N SER A 245 6.33 -35.86 0.13
CA SER A 245 6.78 -36.25 -1.20
C SER A 245 7.92 -37.27 -1.13
N SER A 246 7.70 -38.41 -1.78
CA SER A 246 8.74 -39.41 -2.01
C SER A 246 9.82 -38.89 -2.97
N VAL A 247 9.45 -38.09 -3.97
CA VAL A 247 10.41 -37.42 -4.88
C VAL A 247 11.35 -36.50 -4.10
N ALA A 248 10.83 -35.67 -3.19
CA ALA A 248 11.66 -34.82 -2.34
C ALA A 248 12.65 -35.63 -1.49
N THR A 249 12.20 -36.75 -0.91
CA THR A 249 13.07 -37.64 -0.13
C THR A 249 14.22 -38.22 -0.96
N LEU A 250 13.98 -38.50 -2.24
CA LEU A 250 14.96 -39.13 -3.13
C LEU A 250 15.97 -38.15 -3.73
N ILE A 251 15.58 -36.89 -3.96
CA ILE A 251 16.51 -35.90 -4.52
C ILE A 251 17.36 -35.21 -3.43
N GLY A 252 16.96 -35.28 -2.15
CA GLY A 252 17.68 -34.74 -1.00
C GLY A 252 17.30 -33.32 -0.67
#